data_AF-A0A5A7NC72-F1
#
_entry.id   AF-A0A5A7NC72-F1
#
_cell.length_a   1.000
_cell.length_b   1.000
_cell.length_c   1.000
_cell.angle_alpha   90.00
_cell.angle_beta   90.00
_cell.angle_gamma   90.00
#
_symmetry.space_group_name_H-M   'P 1'
#
loop_
_entity.id
_entity.type
_entity.pdbx_description
1 polymer ?
#
loop_
_entity_poly.entity_id
_entity_poly.type
_entity_poly.pdbx_seq_one_letter_code
_entity_poly.pdbx_strand_id
1 'polypeptide(L)'
;MSDDVIFVRAPAHKPRGVLRYRDMDFPCALGLAGIVAASKAQEGDRATPAGRYRLESGFYRADRMARPRCALDLHPINEAMLVRCAP
;
A
#
# COMPACT_ATOMS: atom_id res chain seq x y z
N MET A 1 12.04 -11.85 17.01
CA MET A 1 11.69 -10.52 16.44
C MET A 1 11.34 -10.79 14.99
N SER A 2 10.07 -10.68 14.59
CA SER A 2 9.62 -11.21 13.29
C SER A 2 10.18 -10.41 12.11
N ASP A 3 10.94 -11.08 11.24
CA ASP A 3 11.57 -10.53 10.01
C ASP A 3 10.58 -10.24 8.88
N ASP A 4 9.29 -10.13 9.17
CA ASP A 4 8.20 -9.95 8.20
C ASP A 4 7.49 -8.60 8.35
N VAL A 5 8.24 -7.56 8.73
CA VAL A 5 7.74 -6.18 8.79
C VAL A 5 8.20 -5.42 7.55
N ILE A 6 7.25 -4.77 6.89
CA ILE A 6 7.53 -3.76 5.87
C ILE A 6 7.68 -2.41 6.57
N PHE A 7 8.84 -1.78 6.41
CA PHE A 7 9.10 -0.45 6.95
C PHE A 7 9.21 0.57 5.84
N VAL A 8 8.43 1.65 5.91
CA VAL A 8 8.42 2.71 4.90
C VAL A 8 8.95 4.00 5.52
N ARG A 9 9.90 4.63 4.84
CA ARG A 9 10.48 5.94 5.23
C ARG A 9 10.56 6.88 4.05
N ALA A 10 10.44 8.17 4.32
CA ALA A 10 10.71 9.22 3.36
C ALA A 10 11.17 10.50 4.06
N PRO A 11 11.88 11.40 3.36
CA PRO A 11 12.06 12.76 3.82
C PRO A 11 10.69 13.44 4.01
N ALA A 12 10.60 14.37 4.97
CA ALA A 12 9.36 15.07 5.27
C ALA A 12 8.75 15.72 4.01
N HIS A 13 7.43 15.55 3.85
CA HIS A 13 6.64 16.12 2.75
C HIS A 13 7.13 15.76 1.34
N LYS A 14 7.75 14.58 1.16
CA LYS A 14 8.14 14.09 -0.17
C LYS A 14 7.29 12.89 -0.61
N PRO A 15 6.88 12.84 -1.90
CA PRO A 15 6.07 11.75 -2.47
C PRO A 15 6.89 10.52 -2.90
N ARG A 16 8.18 10.48 -2.55
CA ARG A 16 9.09 9.38 -2.87
C ARG A 16 9.78 8.94 -1.58
N GLY A 17 9.75 7.63 -1.34
CA GLY A 17 10.32 7.01 -0.16
C GLY A 17 11.07 5.73 -0.49
N VAL A 18 11.52 5.08 0.57
CA VAL A 18 12.12 3.76 0.53
C VAL A 18 11.28 2.84 1.39
N LEU A 19 10.86 1.74 0.79
CA LEU A 19 10.29 0.59 1.47
C LEU A 19 11.41 -0.40 1.75
N ARG A 20 11.59 -0.78 3.00
CA ARG A 20 12.48 -1.85 3.41
C ARG A 20 11.69 -3.08 3.81
N TYR A 21 12.07 -4.23 3.28
CA TYR A 21 11.63 -5.54 3.75
C TYR A 21 12.86 -6.42 3.92
N ARG A 22 13.12 -6.87 5.15
CA ARG A 22 14.38 -7.53 5.53
C ARG A 22 15.58 -6.66 5.12
N ASP A 23 16.51 -7.21 4.36
CA ASP A 23 17.72 -6.50 3.88
C ASP A 23 17.56 -5.90 2.48
N MET A 24 16.34 -5.84 1.95
CA MET A 24 16.05 -5.29 0.63
C MET A 24 15.37 -3.92 0.72
N ASP A 25 15.91 -2.97 -0.03
CA ASP A 25 15.35 -1.63 -0.21
C ASP A 25 14.71 -1.49 -1.59
N PHE A 26 13.48 -0.97 -1.63
CA PHE A 26 12.72 -0.73 -2.84
C PHE A 26 12.31 0.75 -2.90
N PRO A 27 12.43 1.42 -4.06
CA PRO A 27 11.83 2.74 -4.23
C PRO A 27 10.30 2.60 -4.14
N CYS A 28 9.65 3.47 -3.37
CA CYS A 28 8.20 3.46 -3.24
C CYS A 28 7.60 4.84 -3.46
N ALA A 29 6.39 4.87 -3.99
CA ALA A 29 5.59 6.07 -4.09
C ALA A 29 4.82 6.31 -2.78
N LEU A 30 4.66 7.57 -2.44
CA LEU A 30 3.82 8.04 -1.34
C LEU A 30 2.80 9.04 -1.87
N GLY A 31 1.79 9.35 -1.06
CA GLY A 31 0.88 10.44 -1.35
C GLY A 31 1.62 11.75 -1.62
N LEU A 32 1.04 12.64 -2.44
CA LEU A 32 1.68 13.91 -2.79
C LEU A 32 2.00 14.77 -1.55
N ALA A 33 1.15 14.72 -0.52
CA ALA A 33 1.37 15.41 0.74
C ALA A 33 2.46 14.75 1.63
N GLY A 34 3.01 13.62 1.21
CA GLY A 34 3.98 12.82 1.96
C GLY A 34 3.34 12.04 3.10
N ILE A 35 4.16 11.67 4.09
CA ILE A 35 3.71 10.98 5.30
C ILE A 35 3.16 12.00 6.30
N VAL A 36 1.93 11.81 6.76
CA VAL A 36 1.27 12.69 7.75
C VAL A 36 0.78 11.88 8.96
N ALA A 37 0.56 12.52 10.10
CA ALA A 37 -0.07 11.86 11.23
C ALA A 37 -1.45 11.30 10.82
N ALA A 38 -1.76 10.04 11.18
CA ALA A 38 -3.01 9.40 10.77
C ALA A 38 -4.27 10.20 11.16
N SER A 39 -4.25 10.89 12.30
CA SER A 39 -5.36 11.75 12.74
C SER A 39 -5.61 12.99 11.86
N LYS A 40 -4.66 13.35 10.99
CA LYS A 40 -4.77 14.46 10.05
C LYS A 40 -5.08 14.01 8.63
N ALA A 41 -4.96 12.71 8.35
CA ALA A 41 -5.25 12.19 7.02
C ALA A 41 -6.76 12.20 6.77
N GLN A 42 -7.17 12.66 5.60
CA GLN A 42 -8.56 12.76 5.19
C GLN A 42 -8.72 12.28 3.75
N GLU A 43 -9.93 11.83 3.41
CA GLU A 43 -10.21 11.42 2.03
C GLU A 43 -9.95 12.58 1.05
N GLY A 44 -9.23 12.29 -0.04
CA GLY A 44 -8.88 13.29 -1.06
C GLY A 44 -7.64 14.14 -0.77
N ASP A 45 -7.03 14.04 0.42
CA ASP A 45 -5.83 14.83 0.78
C ASP A 45 -4.54 14.38 0.06
N ARG A 46 -4.56 13.16 -0.50
CA ARG A 46 -3.42 12.50 -1.14
C ARG A 46 -2.23 12.37 -0.19
N ALA A 47 -2.45 12.08 1.09
CA ALA A 47 -1.41 11.80 2.05
C ALA A 47 -1.19 10.29 2.24
N THR A 48 -0.03 9.92 2.79
CA THR A 48 0.20 8.58 3.33
C THR A 48 0.10 8.64 4.86
N PRO A 49 -0.93 8.04 5.47
CA PRO A 49 -1.07 8.04 6.93
C PRO A 49 0.08 7.30 7.62
N ALA A 50 0.70 7.94 8.61
CA ALA A 50 1.71 7.33 9.45
C ALA A 50 1.06 6.38 10.46
N GLY A 51 1.56 5.15 10.52
CA GLY A 51 1.04 4.16 11.47
C GLY A 51 1.65 2.78 11.28
N ARG A 52 1.20 1.84 12.10
CA ARG A 52 1.46 0.41 11.93
C ARG A 52 0.17 -0.22 11.41
N TYR A 53 0.25 -0.79 10.22
CA TYR A 53 -0.88 -1.42 9.55
C TYR A 53 -0.58 -2.90 9.37
N ARG A 54 -1.59 -3.75 9.57
CA ARG A 54 -1.51 -5.16 9.25
C ARG A 54 -1.84 -5.37 7.77
N LEU A 55 -1.05 -6.21 7.10
CA LEU A 55 -1.39 -6.69 5.77
C LEU A 55 -2.43 -7.80 5.92
N GLU A 56 -3.68 -7.52 5.58
CA GLU A 56 -4.80 -8.45 5.77
C GLU A 56 -5.02 -9.31 4.51
N SER A 57 -5.13 -8.67 3.34
CA SER A 57 -5.36 -9.31 2.06
C SER A 57 -4.90 -8.41 0.91
N GLY A 58 -4.99 -8.90 -0.32
CA GLY A 58 -4.66 -8.11 -1.51
C GLY A 58 -5.47 -8.52 -2.73
N PHE A 59 -5.33 -7.71 -3.79
CA PHE A 59 -5.94 -7.98 -5.07
C PHE A 59 -4.86 -8.13 -6.14
N TYR A 60 -5.10 -8.99 -7.13
CA TYR A 60 -4.19 -9.17 -8.25
C TYR A 60 -4.93 -9.21 -9.58
N ARG A 61 -4.22 -8.88 -10.66
CA ARG A 61 -4.74 -8.87 -12.02
C ARG A 61 -4.56 -10.23 -12.68
N ALA A 62 -5.58 -11.09 -12.56
CA ALA A 62 -5.59 -12.43 -13.14
C ALA A 62 -5.47 -12.42 -14.68
N ASP A 63 -5.88 -11.32 -15.32
CA ASP A 63 -5.73 -11.09 -16.75
C ASP A 63 -4.29 -10.78 -17.18
N ARG A 64 -3.42 -10.36 -16.24
CA ARG A 64 -2.01 -10.04 -16.51
C ARG A 64 -1.02 -11.06 -15.94
N MET A 65 -1.40 -11.78 -14.89
CA MET A 65 -0.50 -12.71 -14.21
C MET A 65 -1.26 -13.81 -13.46
N ALA A 66 -0.61 -14.97 -13.33
CA ALA A 66 -1.05 -16.01 -12.41
C ALA A 66 -1.02 -15.52 -10.95
N ARG A 67 -1.85 -16.13 -10.09
CA ARG A 67 -1.89 -15.80 -8.66
C ARG A 67 -0.48 -15.88 -8.06
N PRO A 68 0.05 -14.79 -7.46
CA PRO A 68 1.32 -14.83 -6.76
C PRO A 68 1.29 -15.86 -5.61
N ARG A 69 2.38 -16.61 -5.45
CA ARG A 69 2.55 -17.51 -4.30
C ARG A 69 3.02 -16.69 -3.10
N CYS A 70 2.13 -16.37 -2.18
CA CYS A 70 2.45 -15.69 -0.93
C CYS A 70 1.48 -16.10 0.19
N ALA A 71 1.79 -15.69 1.43
CA ALA A 71 0.97 -15.99 2.61
C ALA A 71 -0.29 -15.10 2.72
N LEU A 72 -0.39 -14.02 1.94
CA LEU A 72 -1.55 -13.15 1.94
C LEU A 72 -2.71 -13.79 1.18
N ASP A 73 -3.93 -13.60 1.67
CA ASP A 73 -5.12 -13.94 0.89
C ASP A 73 -5.23 -12.96 -0.28
N LEU A 74 -5.22 -13.49 -1.50
CA LEU A 74 -5.18 -12.71 -2.73
C LEU A 74 -6.39 -13.03 -3.59
N HIS A 75 -7.19 -12.02 -3.90
CA HIS A 75 -8.38 -12.15 -4.74
C HIS A 75 -8.14 -11.58 -6.14
N PRO A 76 -8.64 -12.23 -7.20
CA PRO A 76 -8.57 -11.67 -8.54
C PRO A 76 -9.48 -10.43 -8.64
N ILE A 77 -8.98 -9.33 -9.22
CA ILE A 77 -9.82 -8.18 -9.57
C ILE A 77 -10.82 -8.62 -10.64
N ASN A 78 -12.11 -8.43 -10.38
CA ASN A 78 -13.20 -8.76 -11.31
C ASN A 78 -14.28 -7.66 -11.32
N GLU A 79 -15.23 -7.74 -12.26
CA GLU A 79 -16.28 -6.72 -12.42
C GLU A 79 -17.19 -6.57 -11.21
N ALA A 80 -17.39 -7.65 -10.43
CA ALA A 80 -18.23 -7.61 -9.24
C ALA A 80 -17.61 -6.78 -8.11
N MET A 81 -16.30 -6.48 -8.17
CA MET A 81 -15.58 -5.65 -7.19
C MET A 81 -15.48 -4.18 -7.58
N LEU A 82 -15.91 -3.81 -8.80
CA LEU A 82 -15.84 -2.41 -9.23
C LEU A 82 -16.90 -1.59 -8.50
N VAL A 83 -16.45 -0.52 -7.83
CA VAL A 83 -17.35 0.51 -7.30
C VAL A 83 -18.05 1.17 -8.48
N ARG A 84 -19.36 0.94 -8.60
CA ARG A 84 -20.19 1.61 -9.61
C ARG A 84 -20.62 2.96 -9.03
N CYS A 85 -20.16 4.04 -9.65
CA CYS A 85 -20.78 5.34 -9.44
C CYS A 85 -22.07 5.35 -10.27
N ALA A 86 -23.22 5.45 -9.63
CA ALA A 86 -24.45 5.79 -10.33
C ALA A 86 -24.34 7.23 -10.86
N PRO A 87 -24.90 7.56 -12.04
CA PRO A 87 -24.94 8.92 -12.54
C PRO A 87 -25.74 9.86 -11.61
#